data_AF-A0A3M7R969-F1
#
_entry.id   AF-A0A3M7R969-F1
#
_cell.length_a   1.000
_cell.length_b   1.000
_cell.length_c   1.000
_cell.angle_alpha   90.00
_cell.angle_beta   90.00
_cell.angle_gamma   90.00
#
_symmetry.space_group_name_H-M   'P 1'
#
loop_
_entity.id
_entity.type
_entity.pdbx_description
1 polymer ?
#
loop_
_entity_poly.entity_id
_entity_poly.type
_entity_poly.pdbx_seq_one_letter_code
_entity_poly.pdbx_strand_id
1 'polypeptide(L)'
;MLFIISIFCILAVIPFRFSCNTAVEDILIALEVILLSLSSLYYARGFRAVCNFVYNLHRILGYDMVRFFSIYFIFMISFSQTFFLILQKLNPYMLRSEFTNPIESIIDTIVLTLGEVTVAYEIVEFPSSYAIIGAIYTMIFMLLGSLLLVNMLIAMMDHTQEITNGRKTEWIRQWGRQILVVEQNINPKERLKQQVKYTNSLKSGEKGLIVKWKQNEEERNEFKSKKEIFQKYILNNFFKFD
;
A
#
# COMPACT_ATOMS: atom_id res chain seq x y z
N MET A 1 -4.55 8.73 -5.20
CA MET A 1 -4.32 9.33 -3.88
C MET A 1 -2.92 9.90 -3.79
N LEU A 2 -1.85 9.09 -3.88
CA LEU A 2 -0.45 9.58 -3.85
C LEU A 2 -0.16 10.69 -4.86
N PHE A 3 -0.63 10.57 -6.10
CA PHE A 3 -0.47 11.63 -7.12
C PHE A 3 -1.21 12.93 -6.76
N ILE A 4 -2.40 12.84 -6.17
CA ILE A 4 -3.16 14.03 -5.74
C ILE A 4 -2.43 14.70 -4.58
N ILE A 5 -1.90 13.92 -3.63
CA ILE A 5 -1.08 14.43 -2.52
C ILE A 5 0.18 15.12 -3.06
N SER A 6 0.88 14.50 -4.02
CA SER A 6 2.03 15.13 -4.70
C SER A 6 1.67 16.46 -5.36
N ILE A 7 0.51 16.55 -6.03
CA ILE A 7 0.02 17.83 -6.58
C ILE A 7 -0.24 18.86 -5.48
N PHE A 8 -0.85 18.47 -4.36
CA PHE A 8 -1.04 19.38 -3.24
C PHE A 8 0.29 19.85 -2.64
N CYS A 9 1.30 18.99 -2.54
CA CYS A 9 2.64 19.37 -2.11
C CYS A 9 3.28 20.40 -3.05
N ILE A 10 3.18 20.20 -4.37
CA ILE A 10 3.67 21.17 -5.38
C ILE A 10 2.96 22.51 -5.24
N LEU A 11 1.63 22.50 -5.08
CA LEU A 11 0.86 23.72 -4.90
C LEU A 11 1.21 24.42 -3.58
N ALA A 12 1.58 23.68 -2.54
CA ALA A 12 2.03 24.22 -1.25
C ALA A 12 3.42 24.87 -1.33
N VAL A 13 4.30 24.46 -2.25
CA VAL A 13 5.61 25.11 -2.46
C VAL A 13 5.45 26.58 -2.88
N ILE A 14 4.45 26.89 -3.70
CA ILE A 14 4.19 28.23 -4.24
C ILE A 14 4.02 29.31 -3.13
N PRO A 15 3.11 29.16 -2.14
CA PRO A 15 2.96 30.14 -1.05
C PRO A 15 4.17 30.22 -0.12
N PHE A 16 4.90 29.12 0.10
CA PHE A 16 6.14 29.16 0.91
C PHE A 16 7.27 29.92 0.22
N ARG A 17 7.33 29.84 -1.11
CA ARG A 17 8.23 30.63 -1.93
C ARG A 17 7.92 32.13 -1.85
N PHE A 18 6.64 32.50 -1.86
CA PHE A 18 6.22 33.89 -1.62
C PHE A 18 6.54 34.38 -0.21
N SER A 19 6.60 33.48 0.76
CA SER A 19 6.93 33.78 2.16
C SER A 19 8.44 33.81 2.45
N CYS A 20 9.29 33.64 1.42
CA CYS A 20 10.76 33.58 1.51
C CYS A 20 11.31 32.57 2.53
N ASN A 21 10.59 31.48 2.80
CA ASN A 21 11.04 30.43 3.72
C ASN A 21 11.67 29.26 2.95
N THR A 22 12.97 29.38 2.66
CA THR A 22 13.71 28.40 1.83
C THR A 22 13.87 27.04 2.50
N ALA A 23 13.95 26.98 3.84
CA ALA A 23 14.12 25.73 4.56
C ALA A 23 12.89 24.80 4.42
N VAL A 24 11.69 25.37 4.51
CA VAL A 24 10.45 24.61 4.34
C VAL A 24 10.23 24.24 2.88
N GLU A 25 10.62 25.11 1.94
CA GLU A 25 10.61 24.82 0.50
C GLU A 25 11.46 23.59 0.17
N ASP A 26 12.71 23.54 0.64
CA ASP A 26 13.62 22.43 0.37
C ASP A 26 13.08 21.09 0.91
N ILE A 27 12.51 21.09 2.12
CA ILE A 27 11.89 19.90 2.71
C ILE A 27 10.68 19.43 1.89
N LEU A 28 9.83 20.36 1.44
CA LEU A 28 8.65 20.04 0.63
C LEU A 28 9.04 19.49 -0.74
N ILE A 29 10.07 20.05 -1.39
CA ILE A 29 10.59 19.57 -2.67
C ILE A 29 11.19 18.15 -2.51
N ALA A 30 11.97 17.92 -1.46
CA ALA A 30 12.52 16.59 -1.17
C ALA A 30 11.41 15.54 -0.98
N LEU A 31 10.36 15.90 -0.23
CA LEU A 31 9.19 15.05 0.00
C LEU A 31 8.43 14.80 -1.30
N GLU A 32 8.27 15.82 -2.15
CA GLU A 32 7.64 15.70 -3.46
C GLU A 32 8.38 14.70 -4.35
N VAL A 33 9.71 14.77 -4.45
CA VAL A 33 10.51 13.85 -5.27
C VAL A 33 10.29 12.41 -4.83
N ILE A 34 10.22 12.16 -3.52
CA ILE A 34 9.92 10.83 -2.97
C ILE A 34 8.49 10.40 -3.36
N LEU A 35 7.48 11.27 -3.19
CA LEU A 35 6.09 10.94 -3.55
C LEU A 35 5.89 10.73 -5.05
N LEU A 36 6.58 11.50 -5.88
CA LEU A 36 6.51 11.40 -7.33
C LEU A 36 7.19 10.13 -7.82
N SER A 37 8.36 9.78 -7.26
CA SER A 37 9.03 8.51 -7.55
C SER A 37 8.13 7.32 -7.19
N LEU A 38 7.45 7.37 -6.05
CA LEU A 38 6.49 6.34 -5.64
C LEU A 38 5.25 6.29 -6.55
N SER A 39 4.78 7.45 -7.01
CA SER A 39 3.65 7.55 -7.95
C SER A 39 4.01 7.07 -9.35
N SER A 40 5.28 7.17 -9.76
CA SER A 40 5.74 6.73 -11.08
C SER A 40 5.62 5.22 -11.27
N LEU A 41 5.65 4.43 -10.18
CA LEU A 41 5.34 3.00 -10.23
C LEU A 41 3.95 2.71 -10.83
N TYR A 42 3.00 3.64 -10.82
CA TYR A 42 1.71 3.47 -11.49
C TYR A 42 1.86 3.12 -12.98
N TYR A 43 2.86 3.68 -13.66
CA TYR A 43 3.12 3.42 -15.08
C TYR A 43 3.66 2.01 -15.32
N ALA A 44 4.34 1.41 -14.35
CA ALA A 44 4.85 0.04 -14.43
C ALA A 44 3.73 -1.01 -14.49
N ARG A 45 2.47 -0.63 -14.23
CA ARG A 45 1.29 -1.50 -14.36
C ARG A 45 0.96 -1.89 -15.81
N GLY A 46 1.56 -1.22 -16.81
CA GLY A 46 1.43 -1.61 -18.22
C GLY A 46 2.15 -2.92 -18.57
N PHE A 47 3.08 -3.39 -17.72
CA PHE A 47 3.85 -4.61 -17.97
C PHE A 47 3.23 -5.81 -17.27
N ARG A 48 2.97 -6.90 -18.01
CA ARG A 48 2.34 -8.13 -17.49
C ARG A 48 3.07 -8.73 -16.29
N ALA A 49 4.41 -8.72 -16.31
CA ALA A 49 5.23 -9.29 -15.23
C ALA A 49 5.17 -8.47 -13.93
N VAL A 50 5.07 -7.15 -14.04
CA VAL A 50 5.23 -6.21 -12.91
C VAL A 50 3.87 -5.71 -12.37
N CYS A 51 2.80 -5.80 -13.18
CA CYS A 51 1.47 -5.28 -12.83
C CYS A 51 0.89 -5.84 -11.54
N ASN A 52 1.02 -7.15 -11.29
CA ASN A 52 0.45 -7.77 -10.08
C ASN A 52 1.18 -7.31 -8.82
N PHE A 53 2.52 -7.25 -8.88
CA PHE A 53 3.35 -6.75 -7.80
C PHE A 53 3.03 -5.29 -7.47
N VAL A 54 3.04 -4.42 -8.47
CA VAL A 54 2.79 -2.98 -8.28
C VAL A 54 1.38 -2.70 -7.76
N TYR A 55 0.37 -3.46 -8.22
CA TYR A 55 -0.98 -3.33 -7.72
C TYR A 55 -1.08 -3.68 -6.24
N ASN A 56 -0.51 -4.82 -5.84
CA ASN A 56 -0.50 -5.23 -4.44
C ASN A 56 0.27 -4.23 -3.58
N LEU A 57 1.41 -3.72 -4.06
CA LEU A 57 2.19 -2.68 -3.40
C LEU A 57 1.40 -1.39 -3.17
N HIS A 58 0.65 -0.90 -4.18
CA HIS A 58 -0.18 0.30 -4.00
C HIS A 58 -1.36 0.08 -3.05
N ARG A 59 -1.95 -1.12 -3.03
CA ARG A 59 -3.01 -1.47 -2.08
C ARG A 59 -2.49 -1.46 -0.65
N ILE A 60 -1.36 -2.13 -0.45
CA ILE A 60 -0.64 -2.23 0.82
C ILE A 60 -0.30 -0.82 1.34
N LEU A 61 0.34 0.01 0.50
CA LEU A 61 0.75 1.38 0.88
C LEU A 61 -0.46 2.28 1.20
N GLY A 62 -1.56 2.14 0.46
CA GLY A 62 -2.68 3.08 0.55
C GLY A 62 -3.62 2.84 1.73
N TYR A 63 -4.02 1.58 1.96
CA TYR A 63 -5.10 1.28 2.91
C TYR A 63 -4.59 0.51 4.14
N ASP A 64 -3.75 -0.50 3.92
CA ASP A 64 -3.29 -1.35 5.00
C ASP A 64 -2.30 -0.59 5.89
N MET A 65 -1.28 0.05 5.30
CA MET A 65 -0.25 0.78 6.05
C MET A 65 -0.81 1.90 6.94
N VAL A 66 -1.72 2.74 6.46
CA VAL A 66 -2.21 3.90 7.23
C VAL A 66 -2.88 3.49 8.55
N ARG A 67 -3.73 2.46 8.51
CA ARG A 67 -4.41 1.96 9.72
C ARG A 67 -3.41 1.40 10.72
N PHE A 68 -2.46 0.61 10.25
CA PHE A 68 -1.46 -0.03 11.10
C PHE A 68 -0.46 0.99 11.68
N PHE A 69 0.13 1.84 10.86
CA PHE A 69 1.04 2.89 11.33
C PHE A 69 0.37 3.84 12.33
N SER A 70 -0.92 4.14 12.19
CA SER A 70 -1.61 5.01 13.16
C SER A 70 -1.59 4.45 14.59
N ILE A 71 -1.82 3.15 14.75
CA ILE A 71 -1.78 2.48 16.07
C ILE A 71 -0.34 2.45 16.58
N TYR A 72 0.63 2.16 15.72
CA TYR A 72 2.05 2.20 16.08
C TYR A 72 2.49 3.58 16.56
N PHE A 73 2.11 4.66 15.86
CA PHE A 73 2.44 6.03 16.25
C PHE A 73 1.89 6.41 17.63
N ILE A 74 0.67 5.95 17.98
CA ILE A 74 0.09 6.19 19.32
C ILE A 74 0.94 5.53 20.41
N PHE A 75 1.38 4.28 20.19
CA PHE A 75 2.29 3.61 21.10
C PHE A 75 3.63 4.33 21.18
N MET A 76 4.22 4.69 20.04
CA MET A 76 5.52 5.37 19.98
C MET A 76 5.54 6.68 20.77
N ILE A 77 4.52 7.52 20.63
CA ILE A 77 4.42 8.77 21.39
C ILE A 77 4.36 8.47 22.89
N SER A 78 3.61 7.47 23.30
CA SER A 78 3.47 7.08 24.71
C SER A 78 4.80 6.62 25.33
N PHE A 79 5.56 5.81 24.58
CA PHE A 79 6.87 5.34 25.01
C PHE A 79 7.91 6.46 25.03
N SER A 80 7.89 7.31 23.99
CA SER A 80 8.77 8.47 23.87
C SER A 80 8.68 9.42 25.06
N GLN A 81 7.47 9.79 25.50
CA GLN A 81 7.31 10.69 26.65
C GLN A 81 7.77 10.06 27.96
N THR A 82 7.64 8.74 28.10
CA THR A 82 8.11 8.03 29.29
C THR A 82 9.64 7.93 29.30
N PHE A 83 10.27 7.68 28.13
CA PHE A 83 11.73 7.73 28.00
C PHE A 83 12.30 9.09 28.35
N PHE A 84 11.67 10.17 27.87
CA PHE A 84 12.02 11.54 28.24
C PHE A 84 12.05 11.75 29.76
N LEU A 85 11.01 11.31 30.48
CA LEU A 85 10.91 11.44 31.94
C LEU A 85 11.93 10.58 32.70
N ILE A 86 12.20 9.37 32.23
CA ILE A 86 13.16 8.46 32.86
C ILE A 86 14.58 9.00 32.71
N LEU A 87 14.96 9.41 31.50
CA LEU A 87 16.30 9.93 31.20
C LEU A 87 16.58 11.27 31.90
N GLN A 88 15.58 12.14 32.00
CA GLN A 88 15.70 13.39 32.77
C GLN A 88 15.98 13.14 34.25
N LYS A 89 15.49 12.02 34.82
CA LYS A 89 15.74 11.64 36.22
C LYS A 89 17.06 10.88 36.43
N LEU A 90 17.59 10.24 35.38
CA LEU A 90 18.78 9.40 35.49
C LEU A 90 20.04 10.25 35.68
N ASN A 91 20.21 11.31 34.88
CA ASN A 91 21.16 12.41 35.13
C ASN A 91 21.04 13.48 34.01
N PRO A 92 20.82 14.78 34.29
CA PRO A 92 20.81 15.82 33.24
C PRO A 92 22.17 15.98 32.52
N TYR A 93 23.26 15.48 33.11
CA TYR A 93 24.61 15.55 32.50
C TYR A 93 24.91 14.38 31.54
N MET A 94 24.07 13.33 31.50
CA MET A 94 24.14 12.23 30.53
C MET A 94 23.24 12.45 29.30
N LEU A 95 22.57 13.62 29.19
CA LEU A 95 21.88 14.04 27.97
C LEU A 95 22.92 14.25 26.87
N ARG A 96 23.34 13.16 26.24
CA ARG A 96 24.23 13.16 25.10
C ARG A 96 23.41 13.60 23.89
N SER A 97 22.97 14.86 23.82
CA SER A 97 22.08 15.44 22.80
C SER A 97 20.74 14.72 22.55
N GLU A 98 20.48 13.55 23.14
CA GLU A 98 19.29 12.72 22.91
C GLU A 98 18.29 12.88 24.05
N PHE A 99 17.00 12.80 23.74
CA PHE A 99 15.88 12.97 24.65
C PHE A 99 15.89 14.31 25.43
N THR A 100 16.39 15.39 24.81
CA THR A 100 16.47 16.71 25.46
C THR A 100 15.12 17.44 25.48
N ASN A 101 14.33 17.25 24.44
CA ASN A 101 13.02 17.87 24.25
C ASN A 101 11.94 16.78 24.06
N PRO A 102 10.69 17.03 24.49
CA PRO A 102 9.61 16.04 24.35
C PRO A 102 9.27 15.74 22.87
N ILE A 103 9.56 16.67 21.96
CA ILE A 103 9.36 16.48 20.51
C ILE A 103 10.53 15.70 19.91
N GLU A 104 11.77 16.06 20.24
CA GLU A 104 12.97 15.35 19.76
C GLU A 104 13.00 13.90 20.26
N SER A 105 12.52 13.67 21.48
CA SER A 105 12.36 12.34 22.07
C SER A 105 11.53 11.40 21.20
N ILE A 106 10.62 11.91 20.34
CA ILE A 106 9.85 11.07 19.42
C ILE A 106 10.76 10.52 18.33
N ILE A 107 11.65 11.38 17.80
CA ILE A 107 12.63 11.00 16.78
C ILE A 107 13.64 10.03 17.38
N ASP A 108 14.14 10.30 18.58
CA ASP A 108 15.10 9.43 19.26
C ASP A 108 14.49 8.05 19.56
N THR A 109 13.20 8.00 19.90
CA THR A 109 12.47 6.73 20.07
C THR A 109 12.34 5.98 18.75
N ILE A 110 12.16 6.67 17.61
CA ILE A 110 12.16 6.04 16.27
C ILE A 110 13.54 5.46 15.96
N VAL A 111 14.61 6.21 16.21
CA VAL A 111 16.00 5.74 16.03
C VAL A 111 16.25 4.50 16.88
N LEU A 112 15.80 4.49 18.13
CA LEU A 112 15.87 3.32 19.01
C LEU A 112 15.10 2.11 18.44
N THR A 113 13.94 2.30 17.81
CA THR A 113 13.20 1.20 17.15
C THR A 113 13.87 0.65 15.90
N LEU A 114 14.68 1.45 15.21
CA LEU A 114 15.43 1.01 14.04
C LEU A 114 16.61 0.09 14.42
N GLY A 115 16.88 -0.09 15.72
CA GLY A 115 17.91 -0.99 16.23
C GLY A 115 19.18 -0.29 16.66
N GLU A 116 19.16 1.04 16.78
CA GLU A 116 20.27 1.79 17.39
C GLU A 116 20.07 1.81 18.91
N VAL A 117 20.76 0.88 19.59
CA VAL A 117 20.55 0.57 21.02
C VAL A 117 21.52 1.30 21.94
N THR A 118 22.25 2.31 21.43
CA THR A 118 23.24 3.11 22.17
C THR A 118 22.70 3.62 23.50
N VAL A 119 21.49 4.18 23.47
CA VAL A 119 20.78 4.71 24.65
C VAL A 119 20.50 3.65 25.70
N ALA A 120 20.14 2.44 25.27
CA ALA A 120 19.81 1.37 26.20
C ALA A 120 21.04 0.88 26.95
N TYR A 121 22.22 0.86 26.31
CA TYR A 121 23.48 0.53 26.97
C TYR A 121 23.85 1.57 28.02
N GLU A 122 23.72 2.86 27.69
CA GLU A 122 24.01 3.95 28.62
C GLU A 122 23.07 3.93 29.85
N ILE A 123 21.80 3.56 29.68
CA ILE A 123 20.86 3.37 30.80
C ILE A 123 21.33 2.24 31.73
N VAL A 124 21.82 1.14 31.19
CA VAL A 124 22.22 -0.06 31.96
C VAL A 124 23.54 0.15 32.70
N GLU A 125 24.47 0.92 32.13
CA GLU A 125 25.77 1.19 32.75
C GLU A 125 25.68 2.10 33.99
N PHE A 126 24.56 2.80 34.19
CA PHE A 126 24.42 3.76 35.29
C PHE A 126 23.94 3.09 36.60
N PRO A 127 24.67 3.20 37.72
CA PRO A 127 24.30 2.58 38.98
C PRO A 127 23.24 3.43 39.72
N SER A 128 21.97 3.34 39.31
CA SER A 128 20.86 4.00 40.01
C SER A 128 19.58 3.15 40.04
N SER A 129 18.68 3.42 40.99
CA SER A 129 17.37 2.74 41.03
C SER A 129 16.52 3.03 39.78
N TYR A 130 16.71 4.19 39.14
CA TYR A 130 16.03 4.56 37.91
C TYR A 130 16.60 3.84 36.67
N ALA A 131 17.86 3.41 36.70
CA ALA A 131 18.48 2.63 35.63
C ALA A 131 17.80 1.28 35.43
N ILE A 132 17.46 0.59 36.53
CA ILE A 132 16.75 -0.69 36.48
C ILE A 132 15.36 -0.52 35.86
N ILE A 133 14.65 0.54 36.26
CA ILE A 133 13.33 0.87 35.71
C ILE A 133 13.44 1.19 34.21
N GLY A 134 14.42 2.00 33.81
CA GLY A 134 14.69 2.33 32.42
C GLY A 134 15.07 1.11 31.57
N ALA A 135 15.89 0.20 32.10
CA ALA A 135 16.28 -1.03 31.42
C ALA A 135 15.08 -1.96 31.18
N ILE A 136 14.25 -2.18 32.20
CA ILE A 136 13.01 -2.98 32.08
C ILE A 136 12.06 -2.34 31.06
N TYR A 137 11.90 -1.01 31.13
CA TYR A 137 11.04 -0.28 30.21
C TYR A 137 11.52 -0.40 28.76
N THR A 138 12.83 -0.28 28.53
CA THR A 138 13.45 -0.44 27.21
C THR A 138 13.28 -1.85 26.67
N MET A 139 13.42 -2.87 27.52
CA MET A 139 13.18 -4.27 27.14
C MET A 139 11.71 -4.51 26.75
N ILE A 140 10.76 -4.00 27.53
CA ILE A 140 9.32 -4.09 27.22
C ILE A 140 9.02 -3.38 25.90
N PHE A 141 9.60 -2.21 25.67
CA PHE A 141 9.45 -1.46 24.44
C PHE A 141 9.96 -2.23 23.22
N MET A 142 11.17 -2.80 23.27
CA MET A 142 11.72 -3.60 22.16
C MET A 142 10.88 -4.85 21.88
N LEU A 143 10.38 -5.51 22.93
CA LEU A 143 9.53 -6.69 22.79
C LEU A 143 8.16 -6.33 22.19
N LEU A 144 7.49 -5.32 22.72
CA LEU A 144 6.18 -4.88 22.22
C LEU A 144 6.30 -4.29 20.81
N GLY A 145 7.34 -3.51 20.54
CA GLY A 145 7.62 -2.93 19.22
C GLY A 145 7.81 -4.02 18.16
N SER A 146 8.63 -5.03 18.45
CA SER A 146 8.83 -6.15 17.52
C SER A 146 7.57 -7.01 17.32
N LEU A 147 6.83 -7.33 18.39
CA LEU A 147 5.56 -8.05 18.27
C LEU A 147 4.53 -7.28 17.43
N LEU A 148 4.45 -5.96 17.61
CA LEU A 148 3.51 -5.12 16.90
C LEU A 148 3.88 -5.00 15.41
N LEU A 149 5.16 -4.84 15.07
CA LEU A 149 5.64 -4.85 13.69
C LEU A 149 5.37 -6.21 13.00
N VAL A 150 5.62 -7.32 13.70
CA VAL A 150 5.37 -8.67 13.18
C VAL A 150 3.86 -8.91 12.99
N ASN A 151 3.02 -8.50 13.94
CA ASN A 151 1.56 -8.60 13.82
C ASN A 151 1.01 -7.79 12.64
N MET A 152 1.60 -6.61 12.38
CA MET A 152 1.26 -5.81 11.20
C MET A 152 1.69 -6.48 9.89
N LEU A 153 2.90 -7.07 9.86
CA LEU A 153 3.42 -7.77 8.69
C LEU A 153 2.57 -9.00 8.33
N ILE A 154 2.20 -9.80 9.34
CA ILE A 154 1.40 -11.03 9.17
C ILE A 154 -0.01 -10.69 8.68
N ALA A 155 -0.70 -9.74 9.33
CA ALA A 155 -2.07 -9.37 8.96
C ALA A 155 -2.16 -8.83 7.52
N MET A 156 -1.14 -8.09 7.07
CA MET A 156 -1.07 -7.55 5.72
C MET A 156 -0.74 -8.60 4.66
N MET A 157 0.14 -9.55 4.99
CA MET A 157 0.54 -10.63 4.09
C MET A 157 -0.60 -11.63 3.86
N ASP A 158 -1.33 -12.02 4.91
CA ASP A 158 -2.42 -13.02 4.83
C ASP A 158 -3.60 -12.52 3.97
N HIS A 159 -4.07 -11.30 4.23
CA HIS A 159 -5.11 -10.64 3.44
C HIS A 159 -4.70 -10.45 1.96
N THR A 160 -3.40 -10.25 1.70
CA THR A 160 -2.88 -10.10 0.34
C THR A 160 -2.84 -11.42 -0.43
N GLN A 161 -2.57 -12.53 0.25
CA GLN A 161 -2.52 -13.86 -0.35
C GLN A 161 -3.93 -14.38 -0.70
N GLU A 162 -4.91 -14.21 0.18
CA GLU A 162 -6.30 -14.64 -0.07
C GLU A 162 -6.90 -13.89 -1.28
N ILE A 163 -6.68 -12.58 -1.36
CA ILE A 163 -7.17 -11.74 -2.46
C ILE A 163 -6.49 -12.07 -3.80
N THR A 164 -5.19 -12.38 -3.79
CA THR A 164 -4.42 -12.64 -5.02
C THR A 164 -4.74 -14.03 -5.59
N ASN A 165 -4.94 -15.04 -4.73
CA ASN A 165 -5.26 -16.41 -5.14
C ASN A 165 -6.65 -16.54 -5.78
N GLY A 166 -7.64 -15.77 -5.31
CA GLY A 166 -8.99 -15.76 -5.91
C GLY A 166 -9.09 -15.05 -7.27
N ARG A 167 -8.02 -14.39 -7.74
CA ARG A 167 -8.10 -13.41 -8.84
C ARG A 167 -6.97 -13.52 -9.87
N LYS A 168 -6.89 -14.69 -10.52
CA LYS A 168 -5.93 -14.99 -11.60
C LYS A 168 -5.98 -14.00 -12.80
N THR A 169 -7.07 -13.23 -12.94
CA THR A 169 -7.34 -12.35 -14.12
C THR A 169 -7.32 -10.84 -13.81
N GLU A 170 -6.94 -10.41 -12.61
CA GLU A 170 -6.94 -8.98 -12.27
C GLU A 170 -6.01 -8.16 -13.15
N TRP A 171 -4.87 -8.72 -13.59
CA TRP A 171 -3.97 -7.99 -14.47
C TRP A 171 -4.66 -7.56 -15.78
N ILE A 172 -5.54 -8.40 -16.36
CA ILE A 172 -6.30 -8.08 -17.58
C ILE A 172 -7.30 -6.97 -17.31
N ARG A 173 -8.00 -7.05 -16.17
CA ARG A 173 -8.96 -6.02 -15.75
C ARG A 173 -8.26 -4.66 -15.60
N GLN A 174 -7.09 -4.64 -14.96
CA GLN A 174 -6.33 -3.41 -14.73
C GLN A 174 -5.76 -2.84 -16.04
N TRP A 175 -5.21 -3.71 -16.90
CA TRP A 175 -4.73 -3.33 -18.22
C TRP A 175 -5.85 -2.79 -19.12
N GLY A 176 -7.00 -3.47 -19.15
CA GLY A 176 -8.19 -3.03 -19.87
C GLY A 176 -8.70 -1.67 -19.37
N ARG A 177 -8.70 -1.44 -18.07
CA ARG A 177 -9.05 -0.12 -17.50
C ARG A 177 -8.09 0.98 -17.96
N GLN A 178 -6.78 0.71 -17.97
CA GLN A 178 -5.80 1.67 -18.47
C GLN A 178 -6.02 2.00 -19.95
N ILE A 179 -6.26 0.98 -20.79
CA ILE A 179 -6.56 1.19 -22.21
C ILE A 179 -7.81 2.05 -22.38
N LEU A 180 -8.89 1.76 -21.65
CA LEU A 180 -10.13 2.54 -21.76
C LEU A 180 -9.93 4.01 -21.38
N VAL A 181 -9.14 4.28 -20.34
CA VAL A 181 -8.79 5.67 -19.98
C VAL A 181 -7.97 6.33 -21.09
N VAL A 182 -6.98 5.64 -21.65
CA VAL A 182 -6.19 6.17 -22.78
C VAL A 182 -7.10 6.43 -23.99
N GLU A 183 -7.97 5.48 -24.34
CA GLU A 183 -8.90 5.59 -25.45
C GLU A 183 -9.84 6.79 -25.28
N GLN A 184 -10.33 7.03 -24.07
CA GLN A 184 -11.16 8.18 -23.72
C GLN A 184 -10.47 9.53 -23.93
N ASN A 185 -9.13 9.57 -23.82
CA ASN A 185 -8.33 10.78 -24.04
C ASN A 185 -7.99 11.01 -25.53
N ILE A 186 -8.24 10.04 -26.42
CA ILE A 186 -8.02 10.20 -27.87
C ILE A 186 -9.19 10.98 -28.50
N ASN A 187 -8.89 11.82 -29.49
CA ASN A 187 -9.88 12.60 -30.24
C ASN A 187 -10.98 11.70 -30.85
N PRO A 188 -12.29 12.02 -30.69
CA PRO A 188 -13.39 11.19 -31.17
C PRO A 188 -13.29 10.73 -32.63
N LYS A 189 -12.74 11.56 -33.53
CA LYS A 189 -12.58 11.24 -34.95
C LYS A 189 -11.59 10.07 -35.16
N GLU A 190 -10.48 10.08 -34.44
CA GLU A 190 -9.47 9.01 -34.54
C GLU A 190 -9.96 7.72 -33.87
N ARG A 191 -10.68 7.85 -32.75
CA ARG A 191 -11.32 6.71 -32.06
C ARG A 191 -12.29 5.99 -32.99
N LEU A 192 -13.15 6.72 -33.69
CA LEU A 192 -14.08 6.14 -34.66
C LEU A 192 -13.35 5.41 -35.79
N LYS A 193 -12.26 5.98 -36.31
CA LYS A 193 -11.43 5.33 -37.34
C LYS A 193 -10.86 3.99 -36.86
N GLN A 194 -10.37 3.93 -35.62
CA GLN A 194 -9.89 2.68 -35.02
C GLN A 194 -11.04 1.69 -34.79
N GLN A 195 -12.20 2.15 -34.28
CA GLN A 195 -13.37 1.28 -34.08
C GLN A 195 -13.80 0.61 -35.38
N VAL A 196 -13.92 1.37 -36.47
CA VAL A 196 -14.28 0.85 -37.81
C VAL A 196 -13.25 -0.16 -38.31
N LYS A 197 -11.96 0.04 -38.01
CA LYS A 197 -10.88 -0.90 -38.39
C LYS A 197 -11.02 -2.26 -37.70
N TYR A 198 -11.51 -2.31 -36.47
CA TYR A 198 -11.67 -3.55 -35.70
C TYR A 198 -13.07 -4.19 -35.81
N THR A 199 -14.03 -3.53 -36.47
CA THR A 199 -15.35 -4.13 -36.78
C THR A 199 -15.27 -5.07 -37.98
N ASN A 200 -15.92 -6.23 -37.85
CA ASN A 200 -16.11 -7.18 -38.95
C ASN A 200 -17.56 -7.10 -39.46
N SER A 201 -17.77 -7.44 -40.73
CA SER A 201 -19.13 -7.62 -41.26
C SER A 201 -19.71 -8.94 -40.77
N LEU A 202 -20.89 -8.90 -40.15
CA LEU A 202 -21.67 -10.06 -39.77
C LEU A 202 -22.28 -10.70 -41.03
N LYS A 203 -22.72 -11.96 -40.90
CA LYS A 203 -23.45 -12.67 -41.97
C LYS A 203 -24.74 -11.95 -42.39
N SER A 204 -25.29 -11.10 -41.52
CA SER A 204 -26.46 -10.26 -41.79
C SER A 204 -26.15 -8.96 -42.56
N GLY A 205 -24.88 -8.71 -42.91
CA GLY A 205 -24.44 -7.48 -43.57
C GLY A 205 -24.14 -6.30 -42.62
N GLU A 206 -24.59 -6.36 -41.37
CA GLU A 206 -24.29 -5.36 -40.34
C GLU A 206 -22.83 -5.42 -39.87
N LYS A 207 -22.24 -4.28 -39.54
CA LYS A 207 -20.89 -4.22 -38.95
C LYS A 207 -20.97 -4.40 -37.44
N GLY A 208 -20.14 -5.28 -36.88
CA GLY A 208 -20.10 -5.50 -35.44
C GLY A 208 -18.75 -6.02 -34.95
N LEU A 209 -18.53 -5.91 -33.65
CA LEU A 209 -17.35 -6.44 -32.96
C LEU A 209 -17.59 -7.90 -32.60
N ILE A 210 -16.77 -8.79 -33.16
CA ILE A 210 -16.83 -10.22 -32.86
C ILE A 210 -15.79 -10.50 -31.77
N VAL A 211 -16.26 -10.70 -30.54
CA VAL A 211 -15.40 -11.13 -29.42
C VAL A 211 -15.44 -12.65 -29.34
N LYS A 212 -14.30 -13.30 -29.63
CA LYS A 212 -14.13 -14.74 -29.37
C LYS A 212 -13.65 -14.91 -27.92
N TRP A 213 -14.53 -15.38 -27.05
CA TRP A 213 -14.15 -15.78 -25.69
C TRP A 213 -13.22 -16.99 -25.77
N LYS A 214 -11.93 -16.79 -25.49
CA LYS A 214 -10.95 -17.86 -25.36
C LYS A 214 -11.12 -18.49 -23.98
N GLN A 215 -12.03 -19.45 -23.86
CA GLN A 215 -12.17 -20.25 -22.63
C GLN A 215 -10.96 -21.17 -22.47
N ASN A 216 -10.43 -21.27 -21.25
CA ASN A 216 -9.49 -22.34 -20.90
C ASN A 216 -10.19 -23.70 -21.07
N GLU A 217 -9.44 -24.75 -21.43
CA GLU A 217 -10.01 -26.09 -21.61
C GLU A 217 -10.70 -26.61 -20.34
N GLU A 218 -10.15 -26.31 -19.16
CA GLU A 218 -10.75 -26.64 -17.87
C GLU A 218 -12.11 -25.96 -17.65
N GLU A 219 -12.20 -24.64 -17.88
CA GLU A 219 -13.46 -23.90 -17.75
C GLU A 219 -14.50 -24.35 -18.77
N ARG A 220 -14.07 -24.68 -19.99
CA ARG A 220 -14.94 -25.25 -21.03
C ARG A 220 -15.49 -26.61 -20.60
N ASN A 221 -14.66 -27.45 -19.98
CA ASN A 221 -15.05 -28.77 -19.51
C ASN A 221 -16.00 -28.68 -18.32
N GLU A 222 -15.79 -27.73 -17.40
CA GLU A 222 -16.69 -27.47 -16.27
C GLU A 222 -18.06 -26.94 -16.74
N PHE A 223 -18.09 -26.06 -17.75
CA PHE A 223 -19.36 -25.62 -18.33
C PHE A 223 -20.11 -26.74 -19.07
N LYS A 224 -19.38 -27.64 -19.74
CA LYS A 224 -19.98 -28.83 -20.37
C LYS A 224 -20.59 -29.75 -19.31
N SER A 225 -19.86 -30.06 -18.24
CA SER A 225 -20.37 -30.93 -17.18
C SER A 225 -21.62 -30.33 -16.50
N LYS A 226 -21.62 -29.01 -16.21
CA LYS A 226 -22.81 -28.31 -15.68
C LYS A 226 -23.99 -28.36 -16.66
N LYS A 227 -23.75 -28.21 -17.96
CA LYS A 227 -24.79 -28.35 -19.00
C LYS A 227 -25.38 -29.76 -19.04
N GLU A 228 -24.54 -30.79 -18.97
CA GLU A 228 -24.97 -32.19 -18.98
C GLU A 228 -25.79 -32.54 -17.72
N ILE A 229 -25.38 -32.05 -16.55
CA ILE A 229 -26.12 -32.21 -15.30
C ILE A 229 -27.47 -31.51 -15.39
N PHE A 230 -27.52 -30.29 -15.91
CA PHE A 230 -28.75 -29.54 -16.07
C PHE A 230 -29.71 -30.17 -17.09
N GLN A 231 -29.19 -30.70 -18.20
CA GLN A 231 -29.99 -31.48 -19.17
C GLN A 231 -30.56 -32.76 -18.55
N LYS A 232 -29.75 -33.50 -17.77
CA LYS A 232 -30.24 -34.68 -17.03
C LYS A 232 -31.31 -34.31 -16.01
N TYR A 233 -31.18 -33.18 -15.33
CA TYR A 233 -32.17 -32.69 -14.38
C TYR A 233 -33.49 -32.32 -15.06
N ILE A 234 -33.44 -31.65 -16.21
CA ILE A 234 -34.63 -31.32 -17.01
C ILE A 234 -35.31 -32.60 -17.51
N LEU A 235 -34.54 -33.56 -18.07
CA LEU A 235 -35.09 -34.83 -18.54
C LEU A 235 -35.76 -35.61 -17.39
N ASN A 236 -35.10 -35.75 -16.25
CA ASN A 236 -35.66 -36.49 -15.11
C ASN A 236 -36.89 -35.83 -14.47
N ASN A 237 -37.06 -34.51 -14.60
CA ASN A 237 -38.24 -33.81 -14.10
C ASN A 237 -39.36 -33.68 -15.13
N PHE A 238 -39.07 -33.69 -16.44
CA PHE A 238 -40.11 -33.74 -17.48
C PHE A 238 -40.71 -35.15 -17.63
N PHE A 239 -39.92 -36.21 -17.49
CA PHE A 239 -40.40 -37.61 -17.58
C PHE A 239 -41.09 -38.13 -16.30
N LYS A 240 -41.38 -37.25 -15.32
CA LYS A 240 -42.12 -37.59 -14.08
C LYS A 240 -43.59 -37.14 -14.09
N PHE A 241 -44.05 -36.52 -15.19
CA PHE A 241 -45.42 -35.99 -15.33
C PHE A 241 -46.29 -36.73 -16.35
N ASP A 242 -45.81 -37.86 -16.90
CA ASP A 242 -46.61 -38.85 -17.65
C ASP A 242 -46.70 -40.15 -16.84
#